data_AF-A0A850ZWE5-F1
#
_entry.id   AF-A0A850ZWE5-F1
#
_cell.length_a   1.000
_cell.length_b   1.000
_cell.length_c   1.000
_cell.angle_alpha   90.00
_cell.angle_beta   90.00
_cell.angle_gamma   90.00
#
_symmetry.space_group_name_H-M   'P 1'
#
loop_
_entity.id
_entity.type
_entity.pdbx_description
1 polymer ?
#
loop_
_entity_poly.entity_id
_entity_poly.type
_entity_poly.pdbx_seq_one_letter_code
_entity_poly.pdbx_strand_id
1 'polypeptide(L)'
;QQQDVSEFTHKLLDWLEDAFQIKAEEERDGEKPKNPMVELFYGRFLAVGVLEGKKFENTEMFGQYPLQVNGFKDLHECLEAAMIEGEIESLHSENSAKSGQEHWFTELPPVLTFELSRFEFNQALGRPEKIHNKLEFPPILYLDRYMHKNREITRIKRDEIKRLKEYLTVLQQRLERYLSYGSGPKRFPLVDVLQYALEFASSKPVCTSPVDDLGASAPASGTLPAQTSPSTIEQQGPSSSDVPSTSPVQRSVIHKPFTQSRIPPDLPMHPAPRHITEEELSVLEGCLHRWRTEVENDTRDLQESISRIHRTIELMYSDKTMVQVPYRLHAVLVHEGQANAGHYWAYIYDHHQNRWMKYNDISVTKSTWEELERDSFGGYRNASAYCLMYINDKEQYLIQEEFNKETGQILVGMDTLPSDLRDYVKEDNKRFEKELEEWDAELAQKAQQEKLLSQIPRAPAPSPAPVQAGEPEYLEQPSRTDLSKHLKEDSVQAINKALAEQEDRGPEAIMDTSSDNAPAQPAPNQRVVEVAIPDVGTFVIESEEGGYDDEVMLTPNMQGIIMAIGKARNVYDRCGPEAGFFK
;
A
#
# COMPACT_ATOMS: atom_id res chain seq x y z
N GLN A 1 -25.64 -4.03 -18.63
CA GLN A 1 -24.50 -3.17 -19.00
C GLN A 1 -24.00 -2.58 -17.69
N GLN A 2 -22.83 -2.99 -17.18
CA GLN A 2 -22.24 -2.34 -16.01
C GLN A 2 -21.87 -0.91 -16.45
N GLN A 3 -22.45 0.10 -15.82
CA GLN A 3 -21.99 1.47 -15.99
C GLN A 3 -20.62 1.59 -15.31
N ASP A 4 -19.69 2.27 -15.98
CA ASP A 4 -18.42 2.63 -15.36
C ASP A 4 -18.69 3.56 -14.17
N VAL A 5 -17.91 3.45 -13.09
CA VAL A 5 -18.09 4.26 -11.88
C VAL A 5 -17.98 5.75 -12.21
N SER A 6 -17.07 6.12 -13.11
CA SER A 6 -16.94 7.50 -13.61
C SER A 6 -18.21 7.99 -14.31
N GLU A 7 -18.83 7.14 -15.15
CA GLU A 7 -20.10 7.46 -15.84
C GLU A 7 -21.26 7.63 -14.85
N PHE A 8 -21.32 6.78 -13.81
CA PHE A 8 -22.35 6.89 -12.78
C PHE A 8 -22.20 8.18 -11.96
N THR A 9 -20.98 8.53 -11.56
CA THR A 9 -20.72 9.79 -10.85
C THR A 9 -21.05 11.01 -11.70
N HIS A 10 -20.73 10.98 -13.00
CA HIS A 10 -21.07 12.05 -13.93
C HIS A 10 -22.58 12.24 -14.04
N LYS A 11 -23.34 11.16 -14.24
CA LYS A 11 -24.82 11.24 -14.33
C LYS A 11 -25.46 11.75 -13.05
N LEU A 12 -24.93 11.37 -11.88
CA LEU A 12 -25.43 11.89 -10.62
C LEU A 12 -25.23 13.42 -10.52
N LEU A 13 -24.05 13.91 -10.93
CA LEU A 13 -23.77 15.35 -10.96
C LEU A 13 -24.67 16.07 -11.96
N ASP A 14 -24.85 15.52 -13.18
CA ASP A 14 -25.76 16.08 -14.19
C ASP A 14 -27.19 16.22 -13.64
N TRP A 15 -27.71 15.19 -12.95
CA TRP A 15 -29.06 15.22 -12.39
C TRP A 15 -29.20 16.27 -11.27
N LEU A 16 -28.17 16.43 -10.43
CA LEU A 16 -28.17 17.46 -9.40
C LEU A 16 -28.13 18.85 -10.04
N GLU A 17 -27.28 19.05 -11.04
CA GLU A 17 -27.18 20.30 -11.78
C GLU A 17 -28.52 20.69 -12.42
N ASP A 18 -29.16 19.77 -13.14
CA ASP A 18 -30.48 19.97 -13.76
C ASP A 18 -31.56 20.28 -12.71
N ALA A 19 -31.57 19.57 -11.58
CA ALA A 19 -32.53 19.80 -10.51
C ALA A 19 -32.38 21.20 -9.86
N PHE A 20 -31.14 21.63 -9.61
CA PHE A 20 -30.86 22.97 -9.08
C PHE A 20 -31.10 24.07 -10.12
N GLN A 21 -30.93 23.77 -11.40
CA GLN A 21 -31.26 24.68 -12.50
C GLN A 21 -32.76 24.99 -12.53
N ILE A 22 -33.61 23.95 -12.46
CA ILE A 22 -35.08 24.11 -12.45
C ILE A 22 -35.52 24.99 -11.28
N LYS A 23 -34.99 24.73 -10.07
CA LYS A 23 -35.32 25.53 -8.89
C LYS A 23 -34.87 26.99 -9.03
N ALA A 24 -33.69 27.23 -9.60
CA ALA A 24 -33.18 28.59 -9.82
C ALA A 24 -34.00 29.37 -10.87
N GLU A 25 -34.63 28.67 -11.81
CA GLU A 25 -35.54 29.26 -12.81
C GLU A 25 -36.92 29.59 -12.22
N GLU A 26 -37.42 28.80 -11.28
CA GLU A 26 -38.68 29.04 -10.58
C GLU A 26 -38.63 30.26 -9.63
N GLU A 27 -37.45 30.58 -9.10
CA GLU A 27 -37.26 31.67 -8.10
C GLU A 27 -37.06 33.07 -8.72
N ARG A 28 -37.02 33.25 -10.06
CA ARG A 28 -36.71 34.57 -10.66
C ARG A 28 -37.58 35.06 -11.82
N ASP A 29 -37.76 36.39 -11.79
CA ASP A 29 -38.54 37.25 -12.70
C ASP A 29 -37.61 38.36 -13.27
N GLY A 30 -36.57 38.01 -14.05
CA GLY A 30 -35.83 38.98 -14.89
C GLY A 30 -34.29 38.98 -14.92
N GLU A 31 -33.57 38.27 -14.04
CA GLU A 31 -32.08 38.12 -14.12
C GLU A 31 -31.68 36.70 -14.55
N LYS A 32 -30.62 36.58 -15.37
CA LYS A 32 -30.10 35.29 -15.87
C LYS A 32 -29.95 34.28 -14.71
N PRO A 33 -30.51 33.06 -14.81
CA PRO A 33 -30.41 32.07 -13.75
C PRO A 33 -28.93 31.74 -13.46
N LYS A 34 -28.58 31.70 -12.18
CA LYS A 34 -27.24 31.33 -11.69
C LYS A 34 -27.42 30.07 -10.89
N ASN A 35 -26.88 28.96 -11.41
CA ASN A 35 -27.00 27.67 -10.77
C ASN A 35 -25.93 27.54 -9.66
N PRO A 36 -26.33 27.35 -8.39
CA PRO A 36 -25.39 27.27 -7.28
C PRO A 36 -24.44 26.05 -7.41
N MET A 37 -24.88 24.95 -8.03
CA MET A 37 -24.00 23.78 -8.27
C MET A 37 -22.89 24.13 -9.26
N VAL A 38 -23.25 24.81 -10.35
CA VAL A 38 -22.29 25.23 -11.38
C VAL A 38 -21.29 26.24 -10.80
N GLU A 39 -21.75 27.19 -9.98
CA GLU A 39 -20.85 28.14 -9.31
C GLU A 39 -19.88 27.47 -8.31
N LEU A 40 -20.24 26.31 -7.76
CA LEU A 40 -19.44 25.61 -6.75
C LEU A 40 -18.38 24.67 -7.35
N PHE A 41 -18.74 23.95 -8.43
CA PHE A 41 -17.92 22.87 -8.99
C PHE A 41 -17.30 23.19 -10.36
N TYR A 42 -17.77 24.22 -11.07
CA TYR A 42 -17.26 24.54 -12.41
C TYR A 42 -16.41 25.80 -12.44
N GLY A 43 -15.33 25.72 -13.21
CA GLY A 43 -14.46 26.84 -13.56
C GLY A 43 -14.33 27.03 -15.05
N ARG A 44 -13.41 27.91 -15.45
CA ARG A 44 -13.07 28.20 -16.84
C ARG A 44 -11.57 28.20 -17.06
N PHE A 45 -11.11 27.56 -18.12
CA PHE A 45 -9.73 27.64 -18.57
C PHE A 45 -9.65 28.17 -20.02
N LEU A 46 -8.48 28.68 -20.36
CA LEU A 46 -8.15 29.23 -21.66
C LEU A 46 -7.18 28.30 -22.37
N ALA A 47 -7.63 27.70 -23.47
CA ALA A 47 -6.80 26.94 -24.39
C ALA A 47 -6.15 27.90 -25.40
N VAL A 48 -4.83 28.04 -25.33
CA VAL A 48 -4.02 28.86 -26.25
C VAL A 48 -3.09 27.94 -27.02
N GLY A 49 -3.15 27.97 -28.35
CA GLY A 49 -2.31 27.10 -29.16
C GLY A 49 -2.02 27.62 -30.55
N VAL A 50 -1.20 26.87 -31.26
CA VAL A 50 -0.93 27.06 -32.68
C VAL A 50 -1.36 25.80 -33.41
N LEU A 51 -2.34 25.92 -34.30
CA LEU A 51 -2.79 24.85 -35.19
C LEU A 51 -2.50 25.29 -36.62
N GLU A 52 -1.70 24.52 -37.35
CA GLU A 52 -1.32 24.80 -38.75
C GLU A 52 -0.75 26.23 -38.95
N GLY A 53 0.02 26.73 -37.98
CA GLY A 53 0.61 28.08 -38.01
C GLY A 53 -0.35 29.22 -37.63
N LYS A 54 -1.64 28.95 -37.41
CA LYS A 54 -2.60 29.94 -36.89
C LYS A 54 -2.69 29.84 -35.37
N LYS A 55 -2.61 30.98 -34.70
CA LYS A 55 -2.87 31.08 -33.26
C LYS A 55 -4.37 31.00 -33.01
N PHE A 56 -4.77 30.20 -32.03
CA PHE A 56 -6.13 30.15 -31.53
C PHE A 56 -6.15 30.36 -30.01
N GLU A 57 -7.27 30.86 -29.52
CA GLU A 57 -7.54 31.12 -28.12
C GLU A 57 -9.02 30.81 -27.87
N ASN A 58 -9.29 29.75 -27.11
CA ASN A 58 -10.64 29.30 -26.77
C ASN A 58 -10.82 29.25 -25.27
N THR A 59 -11.98 29.67 -24.76
CA THR A 59 -12.32 29.57 -23.33
C THR A 59 -13.33 28.44 -23.16
N GLU A 60 -13.01 27.49 -22.29
CA GLU A 60 -13.81 26.30 -22.05
C GLU A 60 -14.18 26.21 -20.57
N MET A 61 -15.38 25.67 -20.30
CA MET A 61 -15.80 25.34 -18.93
C MET A 61 -15.30 23.96 -18.56
N PHE A 62 -14.93 23.78 -17.29
CA PHE A 62 -14.54 22.48 -16.76
C PHE A 62 -15.15 22.29 -15.38
N GLY A 63 -15.58 21.06 -15.07
CA GLY A 63 -15.96 20.64 -13.73
C GLY A 63 -14.80 19.85 -13.11
N GLN A 64 -14.86 18.53 -13.23
CA GLN A 64 -13.75 17.66 -12.88
C GLN A 64 -12.62 17.74 -13.91
N TYR A 65 -11.39 17.95 -13.44
CA TYR A 65 -10.21 18.04 -14.31
C TYR A 65 -9.50 16.68 -14.38
N PRO A 66 -9.52 15.99 -15.54
CA PRO A 66 -8.93 14.67 -15.67
C PRO A 66 -7.40 14.73 -15.79
N LEU A 67 -6.73 13.82 -15.11
CA LEU A 67 -5.28 13.76 -14.98
C LEU A 67 -4.77 12.34 -15.21
N GLN A 68 -3.79 12.19 -16.11
CA GLN A 68 -3.11 10.92 -16.37
C GLN A 68 -1.98 10.71 -15.38
N VAL A 69 -1.99 9.60 -14.65
CA VAL A 69 -1.01 9.36 -13.57
C VAL A 69 0.31 8.74 -14.08
N ASN A 70 0.32 8.15 -15.26
CA ASN A 70 1.46 7.39 -15.74
C ASN A 70 2.72 8.26 -15.90
N GLY A 71 3.86 7.76 -15.40
CA GLY A 71 5.16 8.41 -15.52
C GLY A 71 5.41 9.61 -14.61
N PHE A 72 4.45 10.04 -13.79
CA PHE A 72 4.57 11.22 -12.93
C PHE A 72 4.75 10.87 -11.45
N LYS A 73 5.55 11.66 -10.74
CA LYS A 73 5.84 11.44 -9.31
C LYS A 73 4.92 12.22 -8.39
N ASP A 74 4.53 13.42 -8.81
CA ASP A 74 3.75 14.35 -8.01
C ASP A 74 2.60 14.98 -8.82
N LEU A 75 1.60 15.50 -8.10
CA LEU A 75 0.42 16.13 -8.69
C LEU A 75 0.78 17.36 -9.53
N HIS A 76 1.84 18.10 -9.19
CA HIS A 76 2.24 19.27 -9.96
C HIS A 76 2.81 18.88 -11.34
N GLU A 77 3.58 17.81 -11.41
CA GLU A 77 4.13 17.24 -12.65
C GLU A 77 2.99 16.74 -13.55
N CYS A 78 2.01 16.07 -12.95
CA CYS A 78 0.81 15.58 -13.64
C CYS A 78 -0.06 16.74 -14.20
N LEU A 79 -0.35 17.77 -13.40
CA LEU A 79 -1.06 18.97 -13.85
C LEU A 79 -0.30 19.72 -14.94
N GLU A 80 1.02 19.82 -14.82
CA GLU A 80 1.85 20.51 -15.81
C GLU A 80 1.81 19.80 -17.16
N ALA A 81 1.88 18.47 -17.17
CA ALA A 81 1.76 17.68 -18.40
C ALA A 81 0.34 17.76 -19.00
N ALA A 82 -0.70 17.72 -18.17
CA ALA A 82 -2.08 17.82 -18.63
C ALA A 82 -2.43 19.20 -19.21
N MET A 83 -1.74 20.26 -18.79
CA MET A 83 -1.93 21.61 -19.34
C MET A 83 -1.03 21.93 -20.53
N ILE A 84 -0.09 21.06 -20.88
CA ILE A 84 0.81 21.22 -22.04
C ILE A 84 0.58 20.03 -22.97
N GLU A 85 -0.38 20.17 -23.87
CA GLU A 85 -0.60 19.20 -24.94
C GLU A 85 0.43 19.47 -26.07
N GLY A 86 1.55 18.76 -26.00
CA GLY A 86 2.65 18.85 -26.97
C GLY A 86 2.40 17.97 -28.20
N GLU A 87 2.53 18.58 -29.39
CA GLU A 87 2.48 17.97 -30.72
C GLU A 87 1.19 17.16 -31.00
N ILE A 88 0.14 17.86 -31.45
CA ILE A 88 -0.99 17.18 -32.12
C ILE A 88 -0.42 16.54 -33.38
N GLU A 89 -0.32 15.21 -33.40
CA GLU A 89 0.04 14.44 -34.59
C GLU A 89 -0.99 14.71 -35.69
N SER A 90 -0.72 15.72 -36.52
CA SER A 90 -1.36 15.82 -37.82
C SER A 90 -0.83 14.67 -38.65
N LEU A 91 -1.64 13.63 -38.83
CA LEU A 91 -1.36 12.49 -39.70
C LEU A 91 -1.14 12.89 -41.18
N HIS A 92 -1.19 14.18 -41.52
CA HIS A 92 -1.13 14.69 -42.89
C HIS A 92 -0.28 15.98 -42.93
N SER A 93 0.99 15.86 -43.35
CA SER A 93 1.78 16.83 -44.14
C SER A 93 3.24 16.94 -43.69
N GLU A 94 4.18 16.69 -44.62
CA GLU A 94 5.64 16.75 -44.45
C GLU A 94 6.23 18.16 -44.22
N ASN A 95 5.45 19.10 -43.70
CA ASN A 95 5.91 20.43 -43.28
C ASN A 95 5.26 20.79 -41.94
N SER A 96 5.57 20.05 -40.87
CA SER A 96 5.02 20.28 -39.54
C SER A 96 5.63 21.53 -38.90
N ALA A 97 5.01 22.69 -39.10
CA ALA A 97 5.13 23.78 -38.15
C ALA A 97 4.61 23.24 -36.81
N LYS A 98 5.47 23.21 -35.78
CA LYS A 98 5.17 22.65 -34.46
C LYS A 98 3.80 23.13 -33.96
N SER A 99 2.81 22.24 -33.97
CA SER A 99 1.53 22.45 -33.32
C SER A 99 1.72 22.23 -31.82
N GLY A 100 1.06 23.05 -31.01
CA GLY A 100 1.14 22.93 -29.57
C GLY A 100 0.02 23.71 -28.92
N GLN A 101 -0.51 23.18 -27.83
CA GLN A 101 -1.61 23.75 -27.09
C GLN A 101 -1.25 23.80 -25.61
N GLU A 102 -1.53 24.94 -24.99
CA GLU A 102 -1.37 25.17 -23.57
C GLU A 102 -2.70 25.59 -22.96
N HIS A 103 -3.04 25.08 -21.79
CA HIS A 103 -4.22 25.48 -21.04
C HIS A 103 -3.82 26.35 -19.85
N TRP A 104 -4.63 27.37 -19.55
CA TRP A 104 -4.41 28.30 -18.44
C TRP A 104 -5.72 28.57 -17.70
N PHE A 105 -5.76 28.35 -16.39
CA PHE A 105 -6.97 28.64 -15.61
C PHE A 105 -7.26 30.14 -15.59
N THR A 106 -8.50 30.50 -15.93
CA THR A 106 -9.00 31.88 -15.86
C THR A 106 -9.84 32.08 -14.61
N GLU A 107 -10.70 31.11 -14.32
CA GLU A 107 -11.57 31.05 -13.16
C GLU A 107 -11.53 29.63 -12.59
N LEU A 108 -11.28 29.52 -11.28
CA LEU A 108 -11.25 28.25 -10.59
C LEU A 108 -12.53 28.09 -9.76
N PRO A 109 -13.13 26.89 -9.72
CA PRO A 109 -14.25 26.64 -8.83
C PRO A 109 -13.80 26.69 -7.36
N PRO A 110 -14.68 27.09 -6.42
CA PRO A 110 -14.39 26.99 -5.00
C PRO A 110 -14.09 25.56 -4.56
N VAL A 111 -14.74 24.56 -5.18
CA VAL A 111 -14.44 23.13 -5.00
C VAL A 111 -13.82 22.60 -6.29
N LEU A 112 -12.53 22.29 -6.24
CA LEU A 112 -11.77 21.78 -7.37
C LEU A 112 -11.59 20.27 -7.27
N THR A 113 -12.03 19.54 -8.28
CA THR A 113 -11.96 18.08 -8.32
C THR A 113 -11.00 17.61 -9.41
N PHE A 114 -10.11 16.68 -9.06
CA PHE A 114 -9.18 16.03 -9.99
C PHE A 114 -9.53 14.55 -10.14
N GLU A 115 -9.69 14.08 -11.37
CA GLU A 115 -9.81 12.65 -11.67
C GLU A 115 -8.42 12.08 -11.97
N LEU A 116 -7.99 11.09 -11.20
CA LEU A 116 -6.70 10.42 -11.39
C LEU A 116 -6.92 9.15 -12.20
N SER A 117 -6.73 9.24 -13.52
CA SER A 117 -6.80 8.09 -14.40
C SER A 117 -5.57 7.21 -14.24
N ARG A 118 -5.79 6.01 -13.70
CA ARG A 118 -4.75 5.00 -13.47
C ARG A 118 -4.92 3.78 -14.37
N PHE A 119 -5.92 3.73 -15.24
CA PHE A 119 -6.13 2.59 -16.12
C PHE A 119 -5.49 2.84 -17.47
N GLU A 120 -4.54 2.00 -17.84
CA GLU A 120 -3.95 2.00 -19.18
C GLU A 120 -4.11 0.63 -19.83
N PHE A 121 -4.22 0.61 -21.16
CA PHE A 121 -4.32 -0.61 -21.90
C PHE A 121 -2.95 -1.30 -22.00
N ASN A 122 -2.79 -2.43 -21.29
CA ASN A 122 -1.57 -3.23 -21.40
C ASN A 122 -1.64 -4.09 -22.68
N GLN A 123 -0.85 -3.71 -23.69
CA GLN A 123 -0.81 -4.43 -24.98
C GLN A 123 -0.32 -5.88 -24.86
N ALA A 124 0.53 -6.19 -23.87
CA ALA A 124 1.05 -7.55 -23.67
C ALA A 124 -0.02 -8.47 -23.06
N LEU A 125 -0.90 -7.94 -22.21
CA LEU A 125 -1.99 -8.69 -21.56
C LEU A 125 -3.34 -8.57 -22.29
N GLY A 126 -3.46 -7.65 -23.25
CA GLY A 126 -4.69 -7.43 -24.03
C GLY A 126 -5.88 -6.91 -23.20
N ARG A 127 -5.63 -6.32 -22.03
CA ARG A 127 -6.66 -5.83 -21.10
C ARG A 127 -6.23 -4.52 -20.42
N PRO A 128 -7.17 -3.66 -19.99
CA PRO A 128 -6.84 -2.50 -19.17
C PRO A 128 -6.27 -2.97 -17.82
N GLU A 129 -5.16 -2.38 -17.43
CA GLU A 129 -4.48 -2.65 -16.17
C GLU A 129 -4.38 -1.36 -15.35
N LYS A 130 -4.56 -1.51 -14.05
CA LYS A 130 -4.40 -0.42 -13.09
C LYS A 130 -2.91 -0.18 -12.84
N ILE A 131 -2.48 1.07 -13.00
CA ILE A 131 -1.14 1.53 -12.70
C ILE A 131 -1.03 1.79 -11.20
N HIS A 132 -0.07 1.11 -10.59
CA HIS A 132 0.21 1.19 -9.16
C HIS A 132 1.38 2.13 -8.84
N ASN A 133 1.80 2.97 -9.80
CA ASN A 133 2.85 3.96 -9.57
C ASN A 133 2.45 4.91 -8.44
N LYS A 134 3.43 5.21 -7.57
CA LYS A 134 3.27 6.17 -6.47
C LYS A 134 3.10 7.57 -7.06
N LEU A 135 1.98 8.22 -6.76
CA LEU A 135 1.72 9.62 -7.08
C LEU A 135 1.47 10.39 -5.79
N GLU A 136 2.33 11.36 -5.50
CA GLU A 136 2.24 12.20 -4.31
C GLU A 136 1.38 13.44 -4.59
N PHE A 137 0.48 13.78 -3.67
CA PHE A 137 -0.32 14.99 -3.75
C PHE A 137 -0.31 15.73 -2.40
N PRO A 138 -0.18 17.07 -2.40
CA PRO A 138 0.00 17.84 -1.18
C PRO A 138 -1.33 18.10 -0.46
N PRO A 139 -1.32 18.31 0.87
CA PRO A 139 -2.51 18.72 1.62
C PRO A 139 -2.94 20.16 1.29
N ILE A 140 -2.00 21.00 0.83
CA ILE A 140 -2.27 22.35 0.31
C ILE A 140 -1.64 22.47 -1.07
N LEU A 141 -2.47 22.75 -2.07
CA LEU A 141 -2.07 22.95 -3.46
C LEU A 141 -2.12 24.44 -3.79
N TYR A 142 -1.03 25.00 -4.30
CA TYR A 142 -0.99 26.37 -4.80
C TYR A 142 -1.15 26.40 -6.31
N LEU A 143 -2.23 27.01 -6.80
CA LEU A 143 -2.60 27.00 -8.21
C LEU A 143 -2.09 28.21 -9.01
N ASP A 144 -1.42 29.15 -8.35
CA ASP A 144 -0.91 30.39 -8.95
C ASP A 144 -0.13 30.19 -10.26
N ARG A 145 0.69 29.13 -10.32
CA ARG A 145 1.52 28.82 -11.48
C ARG A 145 0.70 28.45 -12.73
N TYR A 146 -0.54 28.01 -12.55
CA TYR A 146 -1.43 27.56 -13.62
C TYR A 146 -2.46 28.63 -14.03
N MET A 147 -2.49 29.76 -13.32
CA MET A 147 -3.39 30.87 -13.61
C MET A 147 -2.88 31.68 -14.81
N HIS A 148 -3.81 32.10 -15.66
CA HIS A 148 -3.52 32.96 -16.81
C HIS A 148 -2.79 34.26 -16.42
N LYS A 149 -3.12 34.83 -15.25
CA LYS A 149 -2.49 36.04 -14.70
C LYS A 149 -0.97 35.93 -14.56
N ASN A 150 -0.45 34.73 -14.34
CA ASN A 150 0.96 34.46 -14.06
C ASN A 150 1.66 33.80 -15.25
N ARG A 151 0.99 33.70 -16.41
CA ARG A 151 1.43 32.96 -17.60
C ARG A 151 2.85 33.29 -18.03
N GLU A 152 3.19 34.57 -18.15
CA GLU A 152 4.51 34.99 -18.62
C GLU A 152 5.63 34.54 -17.65
N ILE A 153 5.38 34.66 -16.34
CA ILE A 153 6.35 34.25 -15.30
C ILE A 153 6.49 32.74 -15.28
N THR A 154 5.37 32.01 -15.37
CA THR A 154 5.38 30.54 -15.42
C THR A 154 6.14 30.04 -16.64
N ARG A 155 5.95 30.62 -17.83
CA ARG A 155 6.73 30.24 -19.04
C ARG A 155 8.23 30.42 -18.84
N ILE A 156 8.67 31.55 -18.28
CA ILE A 156 10.09 31.79 -18.00
C ILE A 156 10.63 30.75 -17.00
N LYS A 157 9.87 30.44 -15.94
CA LYS A 157 10.26 29.43 -14.94
C LYS A 157 10.28 28.02 -15.54
N ARG A 158 9.34 27.66 -16.42
CA ARG A 158 9.32 26.39 -17.18
C ARG A 158 10.58 26.22 -18.02
N ASP A 159 10.98 27.25 -18.76
CA ASP A 159 12.19 27.22 -19.58
C ASP A 159 13.47 27.06 -18.73
N GLU A 160 13.52 27.72 -17.57
CA GLU A 160 14.62 27.54 -16.61
C GLU A 160 14.64 26.12 -16.03
N ILE A 161 13.50 25.59 -15.58
CA ILE A 161 13.39 24.21 -15.08
C ILE A 161 13.82 23.22 -16.15
N LYS A 162 13.42 23.42 -17.41
CA LYS A 162 13.83 22.56 -18.52
C LYS A 162 15.35 22.57 -18.69
N ARG A 163 15.98 23.75 -18.71
CA ARG A 163 17.46 23.88 -18.78
C ARG A 163 18.16 23.23 -17.59
N LEU A 164 17.61 23.40 -16.38
CA LEU A 164 18.13 22.77 -15.17
C LEU A 164 17.99 21.25 -15.19
N LYS A 165 16.87 20.71 -15.67
CA LYS A 165 16.64 19.27 -15.85
C LYS A 165 17.61 18.69 -16.89
N GLU A 166 17.81 19.37 -18.02
CA GLU A 166 18.82 18.97 -19.03
C GLU A 166 20.22 18.94 -18.42
N TYR A 167 20.62 19.97 -17.68
CA TYR A 167 21.92 20.00 -17.00
C TYR A 167 22.06 18.91 -15.92
N LEU A 168 21.00 18.66 -15.17
CA LEU A 168 20.91 17.59 -14.18
C LEU A 168 21.17 16.21 -14.81
N THR A 169 20.58 15.92 -15.99
CA THR A 169 20.82 14.65 -16.68
C THR A 169 22.29 14.46 -17.05
N VAL A 170 22.99 15.54 -17.45
CA VAL A 170 24.44 15.49 -17.75
C VAL A 170 25.25 15.16 -16.49
N LEU A 171 24.92 15.79 -15.36
CA LEU A 171 25.61 15.51 -14.09
C LEU A 171 25.34 14.09 -13.59
N GLN A 172 24.10 13.61 -13.69
CA GLN A 172 23.72 12.24 -13.33
C GLN A 172 24.45 11.22 -14.20
N GLN A 173 24.50 11.42 -15.52
CA GLN A 173 25.27 10.56 -16.42
C GLN A 173 26.77 10.58 -16.10
N ARG A 174 27.33 11.72 -15.71
CA ARG A 174 28.73 11.81 -15.29
C ARG A 174 28.97 11.08 -13.97
N LEU A 175 28.09 11.24 -12.98
CA LEU A 175 28.15 10.54 -11.70
C LEU A 175 28.05 9.02 -11.89
N GLU A 176 27.14 8.56 -12.75
CA GLU A 176 26.95 7.14 -13.08
C GLU A 176 28.23 6.51 -13.64
N ARG A 177 29.08 7.26 -14.35
CA ARG A 177 30.39 6.74 -14.82
C ARG A 177 31.36 6.42 -13.67
N TYR A 178 31.26 7.13 -12.55
CA TYR A 178 32.07 6.85 -11.35
C TYR A 178 31.47 5.72 -10.52
N LEU A 179 30.15 5.63 -10.41
CA LEU A 179 29.45 4.59 -9.64
C LEU A 179 29.40 3.23 -10.35
N SER A 180 29.27 3.24 -11.67
CA SER A 180 29.16 2.06 -12.53
C SER A 180 30.32 1.98 -13.51
N TYR A 181 31.54 1.96 -12.98
CA TYR A 181 32.78 1.90 -13.75
C TYR A 181 33.10 0.46 -14.22
N GLY A 182 33.62 0.34 -15.44
CA GLY A 182 34.06 -0.92 -16.03
C GLY A 182 33.75 -1.03 -17.54
N SER A 183 34.50 -1.85 -18.26
CA SER A 183 34.21 -2.17 -19.68
C SER A 183 33.39 -3.46 -19.84
N GLY A 184 33.33 -4.27 -18.80
CA GLY A 184 32.59 -5.55 -18.80
C GLY A 184 31.10 -5.40 -18.47
N PRO A 185 30.37 -6.53 -18.46
CA PRO A 185 28.96 -6.57 -18.08
C PRO A 185 28.73 -6.30 -16.59
N LYS A 186 29.73 -6.59 -15.75
CA LYS A 186 29.73 -6.22 -14.32
C LYS A 186 30.46 -4.89 -14.14
N ARG A 187 29.79 -3.94 -13.50
CA ARG A 187 30.28 -2.60 -13.19
C ARG A 187 30.41 -2.44 -11.68
N PHE A 188 31.40 -1.67 -11.24
CA PHE A 188 31.67 -1.42 -9.83
C PHE A 188 32.01 0.05 -9.60
N PRO A 189 31.83 0.60 -8.39
CA PRO A 189 32.27 1.95 -8.07
C PRO A 189 33.78 2.09 -8.23
N LEU A 190 34.22 3.15 -8.93
CA LEU A 190 35.63 3.38 -9.20
C LEU A 190 36.46 3.55 -7.91
N VAL A 191 35.88 4.16 -6.87
CA VAL A 191 36.49 4.30 -5.54
C VAL A 191 36.85 2.93 -4.97
N ASP A 192 35.92 1.98 -5.04
CA ASP A 192 36.11 0.63 -4.50
C ASP A 192 37.13 -0.15 -5.32
N VAL A 193 37.17 0.03 -6.65
CA VAL A 193 38.20 -0.59 -7.50
C VAL A 193 39.60 -0.07 -7.17
N LEU A 194 39.74 1.24 -6.94
CA LEU A 194 41.01 1.85 -6.55
C LEU A 194 41.45 1.38 -5.16
N GLN A 195 40.51 1.26 -4.22
CA GLN A 195 40.79 0.72 -2.89
C GLN A 195 41.17 -0.77 -2.96
N TYR A 196 40.38 -1.55 -3.69
CA TYR A 196 40.65 -2.86 -4.26
C TYR A 196 42.11 -3.11 -4.61
N ALA A 197 42.55 -2.33 -5.60
CA ALA A 197 43.86 -2.43 -6.19
C ALA A 197 44.98 -2.03 -5.21
N LEU A 198 44.73 -1.02 -4.38
CA LEU A 198 45.68 -0.55 -3.37
C LEU A 198 45.88 -1.60 -2.28
N GLU A 199 44.80 -2.16 -1.73
CA GLU A 199 44.85 -3.23 -0.72
C GLU A 199 45.55 -4.48 -1.26
N PHE A 200 45.29 -4.83 -2.53
CA PHE A 200 46.00 -5.93 -3.19
C PHE A 200 47.50 -5.61 -3.34
N ALA A 201 47.88 -4.42 -3.83
CA ALA A 201 49.28 -4.06 -4.01
C ALA A 201 50.07 -4.00 -2.70
N SER A 202 49.45 -3.50 -1.62
CA SER A 202 50.07 -3.43 -0.28
C SER A 202 50.03 -4.76 0.49
N SER A 203 49.39 -5.81 -0.04
CA SER A 203 49.41 -7.13 0.58
C SER A 203 50.78 -7.81 0.45
N LYS A 204 51.16 -8.58 1.47
CA LYS A 204 52.49 -9.23 1.51
C LYS A 204 52.62 -10.23 0.36
N PRO A 205 53.72 -10.19 -0.43
CA PRO A 205 53.85 -11.03 -1.60
C PRO A 205 53.89 -12.51 -1.24
N VAL A 206 53.18 -13.33 -2.02
CA VAL A 206 53.10 -14.79 -1.84
C VAL A 206 53.58 -15.49 -3.11
N CYS A 207 54.62 -16.31 -2.97
CA CYS A 207 55.28 -16.99 -4.11
C CYS A 207 54.75 -18.39 -4.43
N THR A 208 53.69 -18.87 -3.77
CA THR A 208 53.10 -20.20 -4.02
C THR A 208 51.81 -20.05 -4.83
N SER A 209 51.76 -20.64 -6.03
CA SER A 209 50.47 -20.86 -6.72
C SER A 209 49.74 -22.04 -6.06
N PRO A 210 48.42 -22.25 -6.25
CA PRO A 210 47.68 -23.26 -5.51
C PRO A 210 48.18 -24.66 -5.90
N VAL A 211 48.98 -25.27 -5.03
CA VAL A 211 49.31 -26.70 -5.07
C VAL A 211 49.12 -27.26 -3.67
N ASP A 212 47.93 -27.04 -3.11
CA ASP A 212 47.41 -27.89 -2.04
C ASP A 212 46.35 -28.80 -2.65
N ASP A 213 46.79 -29.81 -3.40
CA ASP A 213 46.39 -31.23 -3.32
C ASP A 213 46.84 -32.03 -4.56
N LEU A 214 47.56 -33.15 -4.34
CA LEU A 214 47.50 -34.44 -5.08
C LEU A 214 48.74 -35.33 -4.79
N GLY A 215 48.65 -36.12 -3.70
CA GLY A 215 48.92 -37.56 -3.70
C GLY A 215 50.34 -38.12 -3.85
N ALA A 216 50.94 -38.57 -2.73
CA ALA A 216 51.78 -39.77 -2.70
C ALA A 216 51.43 -40.63 -1.45
N SER A 217 50.61 -41.65 -1.70
CA SER A 217 50.13 -42.74 -0.83
C SER A 217 51.25 -43.59 -0.21
N ALA A 218 51.31 -43.74 1.13
CA ALA A 218 50.72 -44.79 2.01
C ALA A 218 51.57 -46.10 2.11
N PRO A 219 51.42 -47.04 3.08
CA PRO A 219 50.38 -47.23 4.12
C PRO A 219 50.96 -47.59 5.54
N ALA A 220 50.21 -47.72 6.65
CA ALA A 220 49.25 -48.79 6.94
C ALA A 220 48.39 -48.55 8.20
N SER A 221 47.10 -48.90 8.04
CA SER A 221 46.16 -49.60 8.95
C SER A 221 46.01 -49.15 10.41
N GLY A 222 44.82 -48.86 10.94
CA GLY A 222 43.48 -48.92 10.35
C GLY A 222 42.36 -48.62 11.37
N THR A 223 41.14 -48.57 10.80
CA THR A 223 39.81 -48.87 11.39
C THR A 223 39.17 -47.91 12.42
N LEU A 224 38.19 -47.18 11.88
CA LEU A 224 37.00 -46.49 12.42
C LEU A 224 36.10 -47.40 13.31
N PRO A 225 35.04 -46.92 14.04
CA PRO A 225 34.14 -45.84 13.62
C PRO A 225 33.54 -44.87 14.68
N ALA A 226 32.80 -43.92 14.10
CA ALA A 226 32.08 -42.76 14.62
C ALA A 226 30.97 -43.04 15.64
N GLN A 227 30.53 -42.00 16.37
CA GLN A 227 29.12 -41.62 16.49
C GLN A 227 28.88 -40.27 17.25
N THR A 228 28.08 -39.41 16.61
CA THR A 228 26.98 -38.56 17.15
C THR A 228 27.20 -37.55 18.30
N SER A 229 26.87 -36.28 18.02
CA SER A 229 26.28 -35.27 18.94
C SER A 229 25.01 -35.81 19.65
N PRO A 230 24.51 -35.30 20.82
CA PRO A 230 24.28 -33.87 21.09
C PRO A 230 24.23 -33.39 22.58
N SER A 231 24.07 -32.06 22.75
CA SER A 231 23.31 -31.29 23.78
C SER A 231 23.43 -31.51 25.31
N THR A 232 23.44 -30.35 26.00
CA THR A 232 22.79 -29.98 27.29
C THR A 232 23.30 -30.47 28.66
N ILE A 233 23.49 -29.46 29.54
CA ILE A 233 23.01 -29.34 30.93
C ILE A 233 23.76 -30.05 32.09
N GLU A 234 24.06 -29.20 33.08
CA GLU A 234 24.16 -29.40 34.54
C GLU A 234 25.34 -30.08 35.24
N GLN A 235 25.55 -29.49 36.42
CA GLN A 235 26.53 -29.71 37.47
C GLN A 235 26.17 -30.91 38.36
N GLN A 236 27.21 -31.39 39.07
CA GLN A 236 27.28 -32.08 40.39
C GLN A 236 28.12 -33.38 40.22
N GLY A 237 29.41 -33.45 40.59
CA GLY A 237 29.99 -33.49 41.95
C GLY A 237 29.98 -34.94 42.52
N PRO A 238 30.87 -35.37 43.44
CA PRO A 238 32.25 -34.97 43.79
C PRO A 238 33.22 -36.18 43.89
N SER A 239 34.40 -35.97 44.51
CA SER A 239 35.37 -36.94 45.07
C SER A 239 36.49 -37.44 44.14
N SER A 240 37.76 -37.55 44.53
CA SER A 240 38.55 -37.07 45.68
C SER A 240 39.99 -37.59 45.47
N SER A 241 41.01 -36.73 45.54
CA SER A 241 42.35 -37.02 46.13
C SER A 241 43.35 -35.87 45.91
N ASP A 242 43.43 -35.01 46.92
CA ASP A 242 44.61 -34.43 47.58
C ASP A 242 45.88 -33.96 46.81
N VAL A 243 45.94 -32.61 46.64
CA VAL A 243 47.00 -31.58 46.91
C VAL A 243 48.49 -31.74 46.48
N PRO A 244 49.28 -30.62 46.33
CA PRO A 244 48.94 -29.20 46.10
C PRO A 244 49.72 -28.56 44.92
N SER A 245 49.15 -27.57 44.22
CA SER A 245 49.96 -26.51 43.58
C SER A 245 49.14 -25.24 43.34
N THR A 246 49.69 -24.14 43.85
CA THR A 246 49.16 -22.79 43.82
C THR A 246 49.04 -22.26 42.39
N SER A 247 47.84 -21.82 42.01
CA SER A 247 47.55 -21.14 40.75
C SER A 247 47.94 -19.65 40.80
N PRO A 248 48.48 -19.06 39.73
CA PRO A 248 48.46 -17.61 39.57
C PRO A 248 47.14 -17.18 38.94
N VAL A 249 46.51 -16.21 39.60
CA VAL A 249 45.30 -15.47 39.21
C VAL A 249 45.36 -15.00 37.75
N GLN A 250 44.42 -15.45 36.90
CA GLN A 250 44.17 -14.84 35.60
C GLN A 250 43.55 -13.44 35.82
N ARG A 251 44.36 -12.39 35.66
CA ARG A 251 43.84 -11.02 35.50
C ARG A 251 43.14 -10.92 34.14
N SER A 252 41.92 -10.42 34.12
CA SER A 252 41.26 -9.96 32.89
C SER A 252 42.14 -8.90 32.22
N VAL A 253 42.37 -9.06 30.92
CA VAL A 253 43.21 -8.13 30.15
C VAL A 253 42.51 -6.77 30.11
N ILE A 254 43.10 -5.78 30.78
CA ILE A 254 42.62 -4.40 30.75
C ILE A 254 42.99 -3.84 29.37
N HIS A 255 42.01 -3.75 28.47
CA HIS A 255 42.18 -3.10 27.18
C HIS A 255 42.39 -1.59 27.39
N LYS A 256 43.41 -1.04 26.75
CA LYS A 256 43.64 0.40 26.78
C LYS A 256 42.62 1.10 25.88
N PRO A 257 42.22 2.35 26.18
CA PRO A 257 41.47 3.16 25.22
C PRO A 257 42.22 3.15 23.88
N PHE A 258 41.51 2.88 22.78
CA PHE A 258 42.04 2.81 21.40
C PHE A 258 42.90 1.58 21.03
N THR A 259 42.93 0.49 21.82
CA THR A 259 43.52 -0.78 21.35
C THR A 259 42.48 -1.69 20.70
N GLN A 260 42.75 -2.16 19.48
CA GLN A 260 41.94 -3.20 18.84
C GLN A 260 42.31 -4.57 19.42
N SER A 261 41.33 -5.23 20.04
CA SER A 261 41.46 -6.58 20.57
C SER A 261 41.23 -7.60 19.46
N ARG A 262 42.06 -8.64 19.36
CA ARG A 262 41.89 -9.76 18.41
C ARG A 262 42.10 -9.38 16.92
N ILE A 263 43.19 -8.66 16.62
CA ILE A 263 43.65 -8.49 15.23
C ILE A 263 44.14 -9.86 14.71
N PRO A 264 43.65 -10.35 13.56
CA PRO A 264 44.17 -11.57 12.94
C PRO A 264 45.69 -11.51 12.74
N PRO A 265 46.42 -12.63 12.88
CA PRO A 265 47.85 -12.65 12.62
C PRO A 265 48.13 -12.26 11.16
N ASP A 266 49.10 -11.36 10.98
CA ASP A 266 49.50 -10.78 9.69
C ASP A 266 50.32 -11.78 8.86
N LEU A 267 49.67 -12.89 8.50
CA LEU A 267 50.20 -13.96 7.66
C LEU A 267 49.92 -13.62 6.18
N PRO A 268 50.88 -13.87 5.27
CA PRO A 268 50.64 -13.73 3.84
C PRO A 268 49.51 -14.68 3.41
N MET A 269 48.38 -14.14 2.98
CA MET A 269 47.23 -14.91 2.49
C MET A 269 46.90 -14.52 1.05
N HIS A 270 46.34 -15.46 0.28
CA HIS A 270 45.88 -15.20 -1.07
C HIS A 270 44.57 -14.40 -1.07
N PRO A 271 44.38 -13.43 -2.01
CA PRO A 271 45.25 -13.08 -3.14
C PRO A 271 46.26 -11.96 -2.81
N ALA A 272 47.51 -12.11 -3.28
CA ALA A 272 48.59 -11.13 -3.14
C ALA A 272 49.50 -11.09 -4.38
N PRO A 273 50.23 -9.99 -4.64
CA PRO A 273 51.17 -9.91 -5.75
C PRO A 273 52.32 -10.90 -5.57
N ARG A 274 52.88 -11.42 -6.66
CA ARG A 274 53.99 -12.39 -6.56
C ARG A 274 55.32 -11.73 -6.23
N HIS A 275 55.58 -10.58 -6.82
CA HIS A 275 56.79 -9.78 -6.64
C HIS A 275 56.42 -8.31 -6.81
N ILE A 276 56.91 -7.44 -5.92
CA ILE A 276 56.76 -5.99 -5.99
C ILE A 276 57.96 -5.36 -5.27
N THR A 277 58.59 -4.35 -5.86
CA THR A 277 59.68 -3.61 -5.20
C THR A 277 59.13 -2.51 -4.29
N GLU A 278 59.89 -2.09 -3.26
CA GLU A 278 59.46 -1.01 -2.35
C GLU A 278 59.27 0.32 -3.09
N GLU A 279 60.08 0.59 -4.12
CA GLU A 279 59.96 1.78 -4.96
C GLU A 279 58.68 1.74 -5.81
N GLU A 280 58.34 0.61 -6.43
CA GLU A 280 57.10 0.42 -7.18
C GLU A 280 55.87 0.52 -6.27
N LEU A 281 55.93 -0.06 -5.06
CA LEU A 281 54.86 0.01 -4.09
C LEU A 281 54.60 1.47 -3.66
N SER A 282 55.65 2.23 -3.34
CA SER A 282 55.51 3.64 -2.97
C SER A 282 54.89 4.49 -4.09
N VAL A 283 55.25 4.22 -5.35
CA VAL A 283 54.64 4.89 -6.51
C VAL A 283 53.17 4.51 -6.67
N LEU A 284 52.82 3.22 -6.54
CA LEU A 284 51.44 2.75 -6.62
C LEU A 284 50.58 3.32 -5.50
N GLU A 285 51.07 3.31 -4.25
CA GLU A 285 50.38 3.91 -3.10
C GLU A 285 50.14 5.40 -3.33
N GLY A 286 51.16 6.15 -3.76
CA GLY A 286 51.03 7.57 -4.05
C GLY A 286 50.01 7.88 -5.16
N CYS A 287 50.04 7.12 -6.26
CA CYS A 287 49.12 7.31 -7.38
C CYS A 287 47.68 6.89 -7.04
N LEU A 288 47.49 5.67 -6.52
CA LEU A 288 46.16 5.13 -6.23
C LEU A 288 45.48 5.91 -5.10
N HIS A 289 46.21 6.29 -4.06
CA HIS A 289 45.65 7.10 -2.98
C HIS A 289 45.23 8.48 -3.49
N ARG A 290 46.07 9.15 -4.28
CA ARG A 290 45.72 10.44 -4.89
C ARG A 290 44.50 10.34 -5.80
N TRP A 291 44.46 9.37 -6.71
CA TRP A 291 43.31 9.17 -7.61
C TRP A 291 42.05 8.81 -6.84
N ARG A 292 42.15 7.99 -5.79
CA ARG A 292 41.01 7.67 -4.93
C ARG A 292 40.43 8.95 -4.31
N THR A 293 41.28 9.78 -3.70
CA THR A 293 40.83 11.06 -3.12
C THR A 293 40.25 12.00 -4.17
N GLU A 294 40.84 12.09 -5.36
CA GLU A 294 40.30 12.87 -6.49
C GLU A 294 38.90 12.39 -6.90
N VAL A 295 38.71 11.08 -7.06
CA VAL A 295 37.41 10.49 -7.42
C VAL A 295 36.37 10.66 -6.31
N GLU A 296 36.76 10.48 -5.05
CA GLU A 296 35.87 10.73 -3.89
C GLU A 296 35.41 12.19 -3.85
N ASN A 297 36.32 13.14 -4.14
CA ASN A 297 35.99 14.56 -4.22
C ASN A 297 35.07 14.86 -5.40
N ASP A 298 35.40 14.39 -6.60
CA ASP A 298 34.57 14.57 -7.81
C ASP A 298 33.16 14.02 -7.60
N THR A 299 33.04 12.83 -7.02
CA THR A 299 31.75 12.17 -6.76
C THR A 299 30.91 12.99 -5.79
N ARG A 300 31.51 13.48 -4.70
CA ARG A 300 30.84 14.33 -3.71
C ARG A 300 30.41 15.65 -4.33
N ASP A 301 31.28 16.32 -5.07
CA ASP A 301 30.99 17.62 -5.71
C ASP A 301 29.86 17.50 -6.75
N LEU A 302 29.81 16.38 -7.50
CA LEU A 302 28.70 16.06 -8.40
C LEU A 302 27.40 15.80 -7.64
N GLN A 303 27.43 15.00 -6.58
CA GLN A 303 26.25 14.75 -5.73
C GLN A 303 25.71 16.04 -5.13
N GLU A 304 26.57 16.89 -4.56
CA GLU A 304 26.17 18.19 -4.03
C GLU A 304 25.59 19.11 -5.11
N SER A 305 26.18 19.11 -6.31
CA SER A 305 25.67 19.90 -7.45
C SER A 305 24.28 19.42 -7.87
N ILE A 306 24.07 18.11 -7.96
CA ILE A 306 22.77 17.49 -8.23
C ILE A 306 21.75 17.89 -7.16
N SER A 307 22.10 17.76 -5.87
CA SER A 307 21.22 18.15 -4.76
C SER A 307 20.87 19.64 -4.78
N ARG A 308 21.83 20.52 -5.12
CA ARG A 308 21.58 21.96 -5.28
C ARG A 308 20.59 22.24 -6.41
N ILE A 309 20.71 21.54 -7.54
CA ILE A 309 19.78 21.70 -8.67
C ILE A 309 18.39 21.19 -8.30
N HIS A 310 18.26 20.01 -7.69
CA HIS A 310 16.96 19.51 -7.20
C HIS A 310 16.28 20.52 -6.28
N ARG A 311 17.00 21.03 -5.28
CA ARG A 311 16.48 22.06 -4.36
C ARG A 311 16.07 23.35 -5.09
N THR A 312 16.81 23.75 -6.12
CA THR A 312 16.48 24.94 -6.92
C THR A 312 15.19 24.73 -7.72
N ILE A 313 14.98 23.54 -8.29
CA ILE A 313 13.75 23.18 -9.01
C ILE A 313 12.56 23.13 -8.06
N GLU A 314 12.72 22.49 -6.90
CA GLU A 314 11.67 22.39 -5.86
C GLU A 314 11.21 23.77 -5.39
N LEU A 315 12.15 24.69 -5.15
CA LEU A 315 11.86 26.03 -4.66
C LEU A 315 11.48 27.03 -5.76
N MET A 316 11.48 26.62 -7.04
CA MET A 316 11.27 27.53 -8.18
C MET A 316 9.94 28.28 -8.11
N TYR A 317 8.91 27.68 -7.51
CA TYR A 317 7.57 28.27 -7.37
C TYR A 317 7.22 28.62 -5.93
N SER A 318 8.18 28.62 -5.01
CA SER A 318 7.95 28.96 -3.59
C SER A 318 7.99 30.47 -3.31
N ASP A 319 8.09 31.30 -4.36
CA ASP A 319 8.08 32.76 -4.24
C ASP A 319 6.73 33.27 -3.71
N LYS A 320 6.74 34.35 -2.93
CA LYS A 320 5.52 34.95 -2.36
C LYS A 320 4.44 35.24 -3.42
N THR A 321 4.83 35.59 -4.64
CA THR A 321 3.89 35.88 -5.74
C THR A 321 3.23 34.63 -6.33
N MET A 322 3.76 33.44 -6.03
CA MET A 322 3.33 32.13 -6.54
C MET A 322 2.66 31.25 -5.47
N VAL A 323 2.35 31.83 -4.31
CA VAL A 323 1.68 31.16 -3.18
C VAL A 323 0.46 31.97 -2.70
N GLN A 324 -0.25 32.61 -3.63
CA GLN A 324 -1.40 33.47 -3.31
C GLN A 324 -2.73 32.74 -3.45
N VAL A 325 -2.83 31.62 -4.15
CA VAL A 325 -4.09 30.88 -4.39
C VAL A 325 -3.99 29.47 -3.77
N PRO A 326 -4.10 29.35 -2.43
CA PRO A 326 -4.09 28.07 -1.73
C PRO A 326 -5.43 27.32 -1.83
N TYR A 327 -5.33 26.03 -2.10
CA TYR A 327 -6.44 25.08 -2.09
C TYR A 327 -6.11 23.96 -1.10
N ARG A 328 -6.97 23.73 -0.11
CA ARG A 328 -6.78 22.66 0.87
C ARG A 328 -7.47 21.39 0.43
N LEU A 329 -6.78 20.27 0.58
CA LEU A 329 -7.34 18.95 0.31
C LEU A 329 -8.45 18.68 1.34
N HIS A 330 -9.67 18.49 0.84
CA HIS A 330 -10.85 18.24 1.66
C HIS A 330 -11.19 16.76 1.69
N ALA A 331 -11.17 16.09 0.54
CA ALA A 331 -11.48 14.68 0.43
C ALA A 331 -10.61 13.95 -0.60
N VAL A 332 -10.38 12.67 -0.35
CA VAL A 332 -9.66 11.74 -1.23
C VAL A 332 -10.49 10.48 -1.35
N LEU A 333 -10.88 10.12 -2.57
CA LEU A 333 -11.62 8.91 -2.85
C LEU A 333 -10.66 7.84 -3.35
N VAL A 334 -10.67 6.69 -2.67
CA VAL A 334 -9.72 5.60 -2.86
C VAL A 334 -10.46 4.38 -3.39
N HIS A 335 -9.81 3.67 -4.30
CA HIS A 335 -10.30 2.43 -4.89
C HIS A 335 -9.26 1.32 -4.72
N GLU A 336 -9.70 0.16 -4.25
CA GLU A 336 -8.93 -1.09 -4.21
C GLU A 336 -9.61 -2.16 -5.05
N GLY A 337 -8.89 -2.72 -6.02
CA GLY A 337 -9.43 -3.76 -6.89
C GLY A 337 -9.15 -3.50 -8.37
N GLN A 338 -9.90 -4.23 -9.20
CA GLN A 338 -9.80 -4.20 -10.67
C GLN A 338 -10.76 -3.15 -11.24
N ALA A 339 -10.64 -2.85 -12.54
CA ALA A 339 -11.48 -1.83 -13.20
C ALA A 339 -12.99 -2.07 -13.01
N ASN A 340 -13.44 -3.33 -13.12
CA ASN A 340 -14.86 -3.65 -13.13
C ASN A 340 -15.44 -3.94 -11.73
N ALA A 341 -14.57 -4.20 -10.75
CA ALA A 341 -14.96 -4.60 -9.41
C ALA A 341 -13.86 -4.25 -8.42
N GLY A 342 -14.27 -3.59 -7.35
CA GLY A 342 -13.39 -3.24 -6.25
C GLY A 342 -14.16 -2.58 -5.13
N HIS A 343 -13.42 -2.22 -4.10
CA HIS A 343 -13.92 -1.60 -2.90
C HIS A 343 -13.57 -0.11 -2.90
N TYR A 344 -14.53 0.73 -2.51
CA TYR A 344 -14.39 2.18 -2.53
C TYR A 344 -14.57 2.73 -1.12
N TRP A 345 -13.72 3.67 -0.74
CA TRP A 345 -13.86 4.42 0.51
C TRP A 345 -13.34 5.84 0.34
N ALA A 346 -13.63 6.70 1.31
CA ALA A 346 -13.18 8.09 1.29
C ALA A 346 -12.41 8.45 2.55
N TYR A 347 -11.41 9.30 2.39
CA TYR A 347 -10.85 10.10 3.47
C TYR A 347 -11.40 11.51 3.35
N ILE A 348 -11.98 12.04 4.42
CA ILE A 348 -12.52 13.41 4.45
C ILE A 348 -11.92 14.12 5.66
N TYR A 349 -11.47 15.35 5.46
CA TYR A 349 -10.92 16.17 6.53
C TYR A 349 -12.06 16.84 7.32
N ASP A 350 -12.17 16.49 8.59
CA ASP A 350 -13.04 17.17 9.54
C ASP A 350 -12.33 18.46 10.00
N HIS A 351 -12.84 19.60 9.55
CA HIS A 351 -12.30 20.92 9.87
C HIS A 351 -12.60 21.38 11.30
N HIS A 352 -13.62 20.82 11.97
CA HIS A 352 -13.92 21.14 13.37
C HIS A 352 -12.93 20.46 14.30
N GLN A 353 -12.65 19.17 14.03
CA GLN A 353 -11.69 18.38 14.81
C GLN A 353 -10.24 18.52 14.31
N ASN A 354 -10.04 19.20 13.19
CA ASN A 354 -8.77 19.33 12.48
C ASN A 354 -8.09 17.96 12.23
N ARG A 355 -8.87 16.98 11.76
CA ARG A 355 -8.43 15.58 11.66
C ARG A 355 -9.01 14.88 10.43
N TRP A 356 -8.24 13.96 9.87
CA TRP A 356 -8.70 13.05 8.83
C TRP A 356 -9.62 11.97 9.40
N MET A 357 -10.73 11.73 8.70
CA MET A 357 -11.70 10.69 9.00
C MET A 357 -11.79 9.74 7.82
N LYS A 358 -11.77 8.43 8.07
CA LYS A 358 -11.91 7.38 7.05
C LYS A 358 -13.36 6.91 7.06
N TYR A 359 -14.05 7.11 5.94
CA TYR A 359 -15.43 6.71 5.70
C TYR A 359 -15.42 5.45 4.83
N ASN A 360 -15.61 4.31 5.47
CA ASN A 360 -15.60 3.00 4.83
C ASN A 360 -16.92 2.27 5.12
N ASP A 361 -17.90 2.47 4.24
CA ASP A 361 -19.27 2.01 4.39
C ASP A 361 -19.88 2.39 5.75
N ILE A 362 -20.29 1.38 6.54
CA ILE A 362 -20.86 1.53 7.88
C ILE A 362 -19.83 2.00 8.93
N SER A 363 -18.53 1.93 8.62
CA SER A 363 -17.44 2.21 9.55
C SER A 363 -16.85 3.58 9.29
N VAL A 364 -17.04 4.51 10.23
CA VAL A 364 -16.38 5.81 10.23
C VAL A 364 -15.35 5.84 11.34
N THR A 365 -14.07 5.92 10.97
CA THR A 365 -12.95 5.87 11.92
C THR A 365 -12.08 7.11 11.83
N LYS A 366 -11.42 7.44 12.95
CA LYS A 366 -10.40 8.49 12.99
C LYS A 366 -9.16 7.99 12.28
N SER A 367 -8.57 8.82 11.43
CA SER A 367 -7.38 8.49 10.67
C SER A 367 -6.34 9.62 10.74
N THR A 368 -5.18 9.38 10.13
CA THR A 368 -4.07 10.32 10.07
C THR A 368 -3.63 10.54 8.62
N TRP A 369 -2.82 11.58 8.40
CA TRP A 369 -2.27 11.86 7.08
C TRP A 369 -1.40 10.69 6.57
N GLU A 370 -0.61 10.07 7.45
CA GLU A 370 0.27 8.95 7.10
C GLU A 370 -0.51 7.71 6.67
N GLU A 371 -1.67 7.45 7.27
CA GLU A 371 -2.58 6.38 6.82
C GLU A 371 -3.19 6.70 5.46
N LEU A 372 -3.63 7.94 5.25
CA LEU A 372 -4.16 8.40 3.96
C LEU A 372 -3.10 8.24 2.87
N GLU A 373 -1.87 8.72 3.08
CA GLU A 373 -0.77 8.61 2.11
C GLU A 373 -0.51 7.16 1.70
N ARG A 374 -0.45 6.25 2.68
CA ARG A 374 -0.19 4.82 2.45
C ARG A 374 -1.27 4.17 1.58
N ASP A 375 -2.54 4.50 1.80
CA ASP A 375 -3.66 3.90 1.07
C ASP A 375 -3.91 4.62 -0.27
N SER A 376 -3.52 5.89 -0.41
CA SER A 376 -3.93 6.75 -1.53
C SER A 376 -2.86 6.98 -2.60
N PHE A 377 -1.57 7.06 -2.26
CA PHE A 377 -0.53 7.40 -3.25
C PHE A 377 -0.32 6.28 -4.29
N GLY A 378 -0.61 5.04 -3.92
CA GLY A 378 -0.29 3.85 -4.70
C GLY A 378 1.11 3.31 -4.41
N GLY A 379 1.39 2.08 -4.86
CA GLY A 379 2.70 1.42 -4.75
C GLY A 379 2.92 0.61 -3.46
N TYR A 380 2.15 0.87 -2.40
CA TYR A 380 2.23 0.11 -1.14
C TYR A 380 1.18 -1.01 -1.01
N ARG A 381 0.01 -0.83 -1.64
CA ARG A 381 -1.13 -1.76 -1.61
C ARG A 381 -1.83 -1.75 -2.97
N ASN A 382 -2.85 -2.59 -3.13
CA ASN A 382 -3.72 -2.61 -4.31
C ASN A 382 -4.71 -1.41 -4.35
N ALA A 383 -4.64 -0.57 -3.32
CA ALA A 383 -5.40 0.68 -3.19
C ALA A 383 -4.67 1.87 -3.83
N SER A 384 -5.45 2.77 -4.42
CA SER A 384 -4.94 4.04 -4.92
C SER A 384 -6.07 5.07 -5.03
N ALA A 385 -5.76 6.34 -4.83
CA ALA A 385 -6.69 7.42 -5.09
C ALA A 385 -7.06 7.50 -6.57
N TYR A 386 -8.35 7.69 -6.84
CA TYR A 386 -8.89 7.97 -8.17
C TYR A 386 -9.53 9.36 -8.27
N CYS A 387 -9.89 9.99 -7.15
CA CYS A 387 -10.40 11.36 -7.14
C CYS A 387 -9.85 12.15 -5.94
N LEU A 388 -9.42 13.38 -6.20
CA LEU A 388 -8.98 14.34 -5.19
C LEU A 388 -9.93 15.54 -5.20
N MET A 389 -10.42 15.95 -4.03
CA MET A 389 -11.28 17.12 -3.88
C MET A 389 -10.56 18.16 -3.03
N TYR A 390 -10.28 19.31 -3.62
CA TYR A 390 -9.69 20.46 -2.97
C TYR A 390 -10.72 21.57 -2.82
N ILE A 391 -10.62 22.35 -1.75
CA ILE A 391 -11.45 23.53 -1.51
C ILE A 391 -10.58 24.78 -1.38
N ASN A 392 -11.07 25.90 -1.88
CA ASN A 392 -10.37 27.18 -1.80
C ASN A 392 -10.24 27.61 -0.33
N ASP A 393 -9.01 27.75 0.16
CA ASP A 393 -8.73 28.08 1.56
C ASP A 393 -9.12 29.53 1.93
N LYS A 394 -9.30 30.40 0.93
CA LYS A 394 -9.77 31.77 1.16
C LYS A 394 -11.28 31.86 1.38
N GLU A 395 -12.04 30.93 0.81
CA GLU A 395 -13.50 30.94 0.83
C GLU A 395 -14.02 30.16 2.04
N GLN A 396 -13.92 30.78 3.22
CA GLN A 396 -14.26 30.14 4.49
C GLN A 396 -15.73 29.76 4.62
N TYR A 397 -16.63 30.37 3.84
CA TYR A 397 -18.07 30.06 3.90
C TYR A 397 -18.38 28.60 3.54
N LEU A 398 -17.50 27.91 2.81
CA LEU A 398 -17.66 26.50 2.45
C LEU A 398 -17.62 25.56 3.66
N ILE A 399 -17.02 26.02 4.76
CA ILE A 399 -16.74 25.23 5.97
C ILE A 399 -17.47 25.83 7.18
N GLN A 400 -18.02 27.04 7.05
CA GLN A 400 -18.68 27.73 8.15
C GLN A 400 -20.03 27.10 8.48
N GLU A 401 -20.28 26.94 9.77
CA GLU A 401 -21.57 26.47 10.29
C GLU A 401 -22.65 27.53 10.05
N GLU A 402 -23.87 27.07 9.76
CA GLU A 402 -25.00 27.96 9.57
C GLU A 402 -25.42 28.57 10.92
N PHE A 403 -25.67 29.88 10.92
CA PHE A 403 -26.14 30.60 12.09
C PHE A 403 -27.66 30.78 12.05
N ASN A 404 -28.30 30.67 13.21
CA ASN A 404 -29.71 30.99 13.37
C ASN A 404 -29.91 32.49 13.14
N LYS A 405 -30.73 32.85 12.14
CA LYS A 405 -30.99 34.24 11.72
C LYS A 405 -31.67 35.09 12.80
N GLU A 406 -32.34 34.49 13.78
CA GLU A 406 -33.06 35.18 14.85
C GLU A 406 -32.26 35.27 16.16
N THR A 407 -31.50 34.22 16.50
CA THR A 407 -30.77 34.14 17.78
C THR A 407 -29.27 34.42 17.66
N GLY A 408 -28.71 34.40 16.44
CA GLY A 408 -27.28 34.55 16.19
C GLY A 408 -26.42 33.40 16.74
N GLN A 409 -27.05 32.32 17.20
CA GLN A 409 -26.37 31.12 17.68
C GLN A 409 -26.08 30.18 16.51
N ILE A 410 -24.96 29.45 16.60
CA ILE A 410 -24.61 28.38 15.66
C ILE A 410 -25.72 27.32 15.71
N LEU A 411 -26.27 26.95 14.55
CA LEU A 411 -27.19 25.82 14.44
C LEU A 411 -26.37 24.53 14.53
N VAL A 412 -26.71 23.67 15.49
CA VAL A 412 -25.98 22.42 15.74
C VAL A 412 -26.90 21.22 15.53
N GLY A 413 -26.42 20.23 14.78
CA GLY A 413 -27.10 18.94 14.62
C GLY A 413 -28.47 19.06 13.94
N MET A 414 -29.53 18.54 14.57
CA MET A 414 -30.88 18.49 13.96
C MET A 414 -31.53 19.87 13.78
N ASP A 415 -31.01 20.92 14.41
CA ASP A 415 -31.58 22.26 14.32
C ASP A 415 -31.27 22.97 12.99
N THR A 416 -30.29 22.48 12.22
CA THR A 416 -30.02 22.94 10.84
C THR A 416 -31.07 22.43 9.84
N LEU A 417 -31.78 21.35 10.17
CA LEU A 417 -32.72 20.71 9.26
C LEU A 417 -34.06 21.48 9.19
N PRO A 418 -34.66 21.58 7.99
CA PRO A 418 -36.07 21.93 7.80
C PRO A 418 -37.02 21.08 8.66
N SER A 419 -38.20 21.62 8.98
CA SER A 419 -39.12 20.98 9.93
C SER A 419 -39.59 19.59 9.51
N ASP A 420 -39.86 19.40 8.22
CA ASP A 420 -40.26 18.12 7.63
C ASP A 420 -39.17 17.05 7.76
N LEU A 421 -37.91 17.40 7.43
CA LEU A 421 -36.78 16.48 7.59
C LEU A 421 -36.44 16.23 9.06
N ARG A 422 -36.58 17.24 9.92
CA ARG A 422 -36.37 17.10 11.36
C ARG A 422 -37.36 16.12 11.98
N ASP A 423 -38.63 16.19 11.58
CA ASP A 423 -39.66 15.28 12.07
C ASP A 423 -39.44 13.86 11.56
N TYR A 424 -39.04 13.70 10.29
CA TYR A 424 -38.63 12.40 9.73
C TYR A 424 -37.50 11.75 10.54
N VAL A 425 -36.41 12.48 10.82
CA VAL A 425 -35.28 11.95 11.60
C VAL A 425 -35.69 11.61 13.03
N LYS A 426 -36.55 12.41 13.67
CA LYS A 426 -37.06 12.10 15.02
C LYS A 426 -37.88 10.81 15.03
N GLU A 427 -38.70 10.61 14.02
CA GLU A 427 -39.51 9.40 13.92
C GLU A 427 -38.64 8.16 13.72
N ASP A 428 -37.63 8.25 12.86
CA ASP A 428 -36.69 7.16 12.60
C ASP A 428 -35.86 6.80 13.85
N ASN A 429 -35.32 7.80 14.56
CA ASN A 429 -34.62 7.59 15.83
C ASN A 429 -35.50 6.90 16.87
N LYS A 430 -36.79 7.25 16.93
CA LYS A 430 -37.74 6.61 17.85
C LYS A 430 -38.01 5.15 17.46
N ARG A 431 -38.00 4.82 16.17
CA ARG A 431 -38.11 3.42 15.70
C ARG A 431 -36.88 2.64 16.15
N PHE A 432 -35.69 3.21 15.99
CA PHE A 432 -34.44 2.60 16.44
C PHE A 432 -34.39 2.38 17.97
N GLU A 433 -34.86 3.35 18.77
CA GLU A 433 -34.99 3.18 20.22
C GLU A 433 -35.92 2.00 20.58
N LYS A 434 -37.01 1.84 19.83
CA LYS A 434 -37.95 0.73 20.03
C LYS A 434 -37.32 -0.62 19.66
N GLU A 435 -36.51 -0.67 18.60
CA GLU A 435 -35.75 -1.87 18.23
C GLU A 435 -34.78 -2.30 19.34
N LEU A 436 -34.14 -1.33 20.02
CA LEU A 436 -33.29 -1.60 21.20
C LEU A 436 -34.10 -2.16 22.37
N GLU A 437 -35.26 -1.59 22.66
CA GLU A 437 -36.15 -2.09 23.74
C GLU A 437 -36.65 -3.52 23.46
N GLU A 438 -37.03 -3.79 22.20
CA GLU A 438 -37.45 -5.12 21.76
C GLU A 438 -36.31 -6.14 21.89
N TRP A 439 -35.10 -5.76 21.48
CA TRP A 439 -33.91 -6.59 21.63
C TRP A 439 -33.61 -6.95 23.09
N ASP A 440 -33.66 -5.97 24.00
CA ASP A 440 -33.44 -6.20 25.43
C ASP A 440 -34.52 -7.11 26.04
N ALA A 441 -35.77 -6.96 25.61
CA ALA A 441 -36.88 -7.80 26.04
C ALA A 441 -36.71 -9.25 25.57
N GLU A 442 -36.30 -9.46 24.32
CA GLU A 442 -36.00 -10.79 23.77
C GLU A 442 -34.84 -11.45 24.51
N LEU A 443 -33.78 -10.71 24.81
CA LEU A 443 -32.64 -11.20 25.57
C LEU A 443 -33.06 -11.65 26.98
N ALA A 444 -33.90 -10.86 27.65
CA ALA A 444 -34.45 -11.21 28.96
C ALA A 444 -35.34 -12.46 28.93
N GLN A 445 -36.19 -12.60 27.90
CA GLN A 445 -37.02 -13.79 27.72
C GLN A 445 -36.16 -15.04 27.47
N LYS A 446 -35.13 -14.94 26.62
CA LYS A 446 -34.21 -16.05 26.35
C LYS A 446 -33.48 -16.50 27.62
N ALA A 447 -33.01 -15.56 28.43
CA ALA A 447 -32.38 -15.86 29.72
C ALA A 447 -33.35 -16.53 30.72
N GLN A 448 -34.62 -16.11 30.74
CA GLN A 448 -35.65 -16.77 31.56
C GLN A 448 -35.95 -18.19 31.07
N GLN A 449 -35.99 -18.40 29.76
CA GLN A 449 -36.23 -19.70 29.15
C GLN A 449 -35.08 -20.68 29.42
N GLU A 450 -33.82 -20.25 29.31
CA GLU A 450 -32.66 -21.04 29.71
C GLU A 450 -32.67 -21.37 31.21
N LYS A 451 -33.05 -20.41 32.05
CA LYS A 451 -33.18 -20.65 33.50
C LYS A 451 -34.26 -21.68 33.82
N LEU A 452 -35.37 -21.69 33.10
CA LEU A 452 -36.43 -22.70 33.20
C LEU A 452 -35.96 -24.07 32.69
N LEU A 453 -35.21 -24.13 31.59
CA LEU A 453 -34.65 -25.37 31.06
C LEU A 453 -33.58 -25.98 31.98
N SER A 454 -32.79 -25.14 32.67
CA SER A 454 -31.79 -25.59 33.66
C SER A 454 -32.38 -26.14 34.97
N GLN A 455 -33.67 -25.89 35.23
CA GLN A 455 -34.39 -26.38 36.42
C GLN A 455 -35.10 -27.73 36.20
N ILE A 456 -34.96 -28.34 35.02
CA ILE A 456 -35.47 -29.70 34.76
C ILE A 456 -34.50 -30.72 35.41
N PRO A 457 -34.96 -31.59 36.35
CA PRO A 457 -34.08 -32.55 36.99
C PRO A 457 -33.54 -33.57 35.98
N ARG A 458 -32.22 -33.74 35.91
CA ARG A 458 -31.60 -34.90 35.24
C ARG A 458 -31.98 -36.16 36.02
N ALA A 459 -32.63 -37.12 35.36
CA ALA A 459 -33.04 -38.38 35.97
C ALA A 459 -31.83 -39.16 36.55
N PRO A 460 -31.98 -39.85 37.70
CA PRO A 460 -30.87 -40.53 38.36
C PRO A 460 -30.43 -41.78 37.58
N ALA A 461 -29.12 -41.89 37.35
CA ALA A 461 -28.48 -43.14 36.94
C ALA A 461 -28.41 -44.11 38.14
N PRO A 462 -28.50 -45.44 37.94
CA PRO A 462 -28.44 -46.41 39.02
C PRO A 462 -26.98 -46.73 39.42
N SER A 463 -26.69 -46.73 40.73
CA SER A 463 -25.41 -47.20 41.31
C SER A 463 -25.45 -48.70 41.64
N PRO A 464 -24.31 -49.42 41.59
CA PRO A 464 -23.50 -49.68 42.81
C PRO A 464 -21.97 -49.53 42.52
N ALA A 465 -21.01 -49.37 43.45
CA ALA A 465 -20.70 -50.04 44.71
C ALA A 465 -19.68 -49.17 45.54
N PRO A 466 -19.31 -49.53 46.78
CA PRO A 466 -18.71 -48.60 47.77
C PRO A 466 -17.19 -48.71 47.89
N VAL A 467 -16.44 -47.59 47.92
CA VAL A 467 -15.12 -47.52 48.61
C VAL A 467 -14.81 -46.08 49.10
N GLN A 468 -14.78 -45.96 50.44
CA GLN A 468 -13.97 -45.13 51.35
C GLN A 468 -13.70 -43.62 51.08
N ALA A 469 -14.39 -42.82 51.91
CA ALA A 469 -13.85 -41.87 52.89
C ALA A 469 -12.58 -41.04 52.57
N GLY A 470 -12.79 -39.72 52.48
CA GLY A 470 -11.83 -38.66 52.78
C GLY A 470 -12.59 -37.34 53.02
N GLU A 471 -12.49 -36.83 54.25
CA GLU A 471 -13.17 -35.64 54.80
C GLU A 471 -12.70 -34.30 54.18
N PRO A 472 -13.43 -33.18 54.45
CA PRO A 472 -13.58 -32.04 53.56
C PRO A 472 -12.61 -30.88 53.86
N GLU A 473 -12.41 -29.99 52.89
CA GLU A 473 -11.95 -28.63 53.17
C GLU A 473 -12.86 -27.62 52.47
N TYR A 474 -13.56 -26.87 53.31
CA TYR A 474 -14.37 -25.70 52.98
C TYR A 474 -13.42 -24.53 52.70
N LEU A 475 -13.51 -23.84 51.55
CA LEU A 475 -13.31 -22.38 51.52
C LEU A 475 -13.85 -21.72 50.23
N GLU A 476 -14.83 -20.84 50.48
CA GLU A 476 -15.23 -19.59 49.82
C GLU A 476 -15.50 -19.53 48.30
N GLN A 477 -16.76 -19.21 47.98
CA GLN A 477 -17.18 -18.66 46.69
C GLN A 477 -16.54 -17.28 46.44
N PRO A 478 -15.91 -17.04 45.28
CA PRO A 478 -15.56 -15.69 44.87
C PRO A 478 -16.82 -14.94 44.40
N SER A 479 -16.88 -13.66 44.76
CA SER A 479 -18.00 -12.76 44.45
C SER A 479 -18.08 -12.43 42.95
N ARG A 480 -19.26 -11.97 42.51
CA ARG A 480 -19.63 -11.65 41.11
C ARG A 480 -18.65 -10.77 40.31
N THR A 481 -17.73 -10.07 40.98
CA THR A 481 -16.71 -9.22 40.34
C THR A 481 -15.56 -10.01 39.73
N ASP A 482 -15.27 -11.22 40.22
CA ASP A 482 -14.15 -12.05 39.76
C ASP A 482 -14.50 -12.85 38.49
N LEU A 483 -15.77 -13.24 38.32
CA LEU A 483 -16.25 -13.90 37.09
C LEU A 483 -16.15 -13.00 35.85
N SER A 484 -16.41 -11.69 36.01
CA SER A 484 -16.35 -10.74 34.90
C SER A 484 -14.91 -10.44 34.47
N LYS A 485 -13.95 -10.51 35.40
CA LYS A 485 -12.52 -10.41 35.09
C LYS A 485 -12.01 -11.68 34.43
N HIS A 486 -12.39 -12.86 34.95
CA HIS A 486 -12.00 -14.15 34.40
C HIS A 486 -12.52 -14.36 32.97
N LEU A 487 -13.77 -13.96 32.68
CA LEU A 487 -14.34 -14.05 31.32
C LEU A 487 -13.68 -13.07 30.34
N LYS A 488 -13.23 -11.89 30.82
CA LYS A 488 -12.46 -10.94 30.01
C LYS A 488 -11.03 -11.42 29.78
N GLU A 489 -10.38 -12.01 30.78
CA GLU A 489 -9.04 -12.59 30.66
C GLU A 489 -9.03 -13.83 29.76
N ASP A 490 -10.04 -14.71 29.85
CA ASP A 490 -10.19 -15.87 28.97
C ASP A 490 -10.46 -15.46 27.52
N SER A 491 -11.26 -14.40 27.31
CA SER A 491 -11.50 -13.84 25.98
C SER A 491 -10.25 -13.19 25.40
N VAL A 492 -9.47 -12.47 26.21
CA VAL A 492 -8.19 -11.87 25.80
C VAL A 492 -7.12 -12.95 25.55
N GLN A 493 -7.09 -14.04 26.33
CA GLN A 493 -6.21 -15.18 26.08
C GLN A 493 -6.60 -15.96 24.82
N ALA A 494 -7.90 -16.12 24.54
CA ALA A 494 -8.36 -16.74 23.30
C ALA A 494 -8.01 -15.88 22.06
N ILE A 495 -8.13 -14.55 22.17
CA ILE A 495 -7.74 -13.61 21.12
C ILE A 495 -6.21 -13.62 20.92
N ASN A 496 -5.42 -13.59 22.00
CA ASN A 496 -3.95 -13.65 21.91
C ASN A 496 -3.45 -15.01 21.41
N LYS A 497 -4.14 -16.11 21.72
CA LYS A 497 -3.84 -17.44 21.18
C LYS A 497 -4.16 -17.53 19.69
N ALA A 498 -5.29 -16.96 19.25
CA ALA A 498 -5.62 -16.86 17.83
C ALA A 498 -4.65 -15.92 17.06
N LEU A 499 -4.14 -14.87 17.70
CA LEU A 499 -3.10 -14.00 17.15
C LEU A 499 -1.74 -14.71 17.02
N ALA A 500 -1.34 -15.46 18.05
CA ALA A 500 -0.09 -16.24 18.06
C ALA A 500 -0.10 -17.41 17.05
N GLU A 501 -1.26 -18.04 16.82
CA GLU A 501 -1.44 -19.07 15.78
C GLU A 501 -1.45 -18.48 14.35
N GLN A 502 -1.69 -17.16 14.20
CA GLN A 502 -1.61 -16.44 12.93
C GLN A 502 -0.20 -15.89 12.63
N GLU A 503 0.57 -15.52 13.66
CA GLU A 503 1.96 -15.07 13.52
C GLU A 503 2.95 -16.22 13.22
N ASP A 504 2.60 -17.47 13.52
CA ASP A 504 3.49 -18.64 13.31
C ASP A 504 3.42 -19.23 11.87
N ARG A 505 2.70 -18.56 10.94
CA ARG A 505 2.77 -18.85 9.49
C ARG A 505 3.38 -17.68 8.72
N GLY A 506 4.69 -17.49 8.93
CA GLY A 506 5.53 -16.69 8.04
C GLY A 506 5.72 -17.33 6.66
N PRO A 507 6.04 -16.56 5.60
CA PRO A 507 6.00 -17.01 4.21
C PRO A 507 7.26 -17.78 3.73
N GLU A 508 8.00 -18.46 4.60
CA GLU A 508 9.26 -19.16 4.24
C GLU A 508 9.20 -20.69 4.30
N ALA A 509 8.02 -21.29 4.08
CA ALA A 509 7.88 -22.75 4.09
C ALA A 509 7.14 -23.33 2.88
N ILE A 510 7.27 -22.72 1.69
CA ILE A 510 6.92 -23.39 0.41
C ILE A 510 7.83 -22.89 -0.73
N MET A 511 9.16 -22.94 -0.57
CA MET A 511 10.09 -22.90 -1.70
C MET A 511 11.34 -23.70 -1.37
N ASP A 512 11.26 -25.02 -1.52
CA ASP A 512 12.38 -25.86 -1.98
C ASP A 512 11.94 -27.32 -2.10
N THR A 513 11.50 -27.73 -3.29
CA THR A 513 11.83 -29.06 -3.84
C THR A 513 11.76 -29.05 -5.37
N SER A 514 12.94 -29.31 -5.95
CA SER A 514 13.23 -29.98 -7.22
C SER A 514 13.02 -29.26 -8.56
N SER A 515 14.18 -29.06 -9.19
CA SER A 515 14.49 -28.82 -10.59
C SER A 515 14.42 -30.07 -11.49
N ASP A 516 14.18 -29.80 -12.78
CA ASP A 516 14.66 -30.46 -14.02
C ASP A 516 13.94 -31.65 -14.72
N ASN A 517 13.77 -31.40 -16.04
CA ASN A 517 13.73 -32.28 -17.23
C ASN A 517 12.38 -32.67 -17.90
N ALA A 518 12.25 -32.24 -19.17
CA ALA A 518 11.21 -32.50 -20.20
C ALA A 518 11.28 -33.96 -20.76
N PRO A 519 10.36 -34.51 -21.61
CA PRO A 519 9.76 -33.93 -22.85
C PRO A 519 8.28 -34.33 -23.19
N ALA A 520 7.85 -34.05 -24.43
CA ALA A 520 6.48 -33.80 -24.93
C ALA A 520 5.51 -34.98 -25.27
N GLN A 521 4.19 -34.69 -25.09
CA GLN A 521 2.90 -35.17 -25.73
C GLN A 521 2.50 -36.69 -25.71
N PRO A 522 1.18 -37.11 -25.74
CA PRO A 522 -0.03 -36.47 -26.34
C PRO A 522 -1.37 -36.51 -25.51
N ALA A 523 -2.48 -36.05 -26.13
CA ALA A 523 -3.82 -35.64 -25.63
C ALA A 523 -4.60 -36.55 -24.64
N PRO A 524 -5.54 -36.01 -23.81
CA PRO A 524 -6.28 -36.78 -22.82
C PRO A 524 -7.58 -37.42 -23.37
N ASN A 525 -7.85 -38.65 -22.91
CA ASN A 525 -9.11 -39.38 -23.11
C ASN A 525 -10.13 -38.96 -22.04
N GLN A 526 -11.36 -38.60 -22.44
CA GLN A 526 -12.47 -38.30 -21.53
C GLN A 526 -13.10 -39.57 -20.93
N ARG A 527 -13.42 -39.55 -19.64
CA ARG A 527 -14.17 -40.63 -18.95
C ARG A 527 -15.41 -40.05 -18.26
N VAL A 528 -16.54 -40.73 -18.42
CA VAL A 528 -17.85 -40.36 -17.87
C VAL A 528 -18.14 -41.22 -16.64
N VAL A 529 -18.52 -40.62 -15.51
CA VAL A 529 -18.87 -41.33 -14.27
C VAL A 529 -20.28 -40.95 -13.81
N GLU A 530 -21.11 -41.94 -13.48
CA GLU A 530 -22.46 -41.75 -12.94
C GLU A 530 -22.46 -41.93 -11.42
N VAL A 531 -22.97 -40.94 -10.69
CA VAL A 531 -23.08 -40.97 -9.22
C VAL A 531 -24.56 -40.87 -8.81
N ALA A 532 -25.05 -41.89 -8.10
CA ALA A 532 -26.42 -41.93 -7.58
C ALA A 532 -26.46 -41.47 -6.11
N ILE A 533 -27.23 -40.41 -5.84
CA ILE A 533 -27.42 -39.88 -4.48
C ILE A 533 -28.86 -40.20 -4.00
N PRO A 534 -29.04 -40.84 -2.83
CA PRO A 534 -30.36 -41.14 -2.27
C PRO A 534 -31.21 -39.86 -2.13
N ASP A 535 -32.50 -39.96 -2.46
CA ASP A 535 -33.51 -38.88 -2.42
C ASP A 535 -33.27 -37.66 -3.34
N VAL A 536 -32.24 -37.67 -4.19
CA VAL A 536 -31.90 -36.57 -5.11
C VAL A 536 -31.78 -37.03 -6.57
N GLY A 537 -31.37 -38.27 -6.83
CA GLY A 537 -31.29 -38.87 -8.18
C GLY A 537 -29.85 -39.14 -8.66
N THR A 538 -29.72 -39.64 -9.89
CA THR A 538 -28.43 -40.01 -10.49
C THR A 538 -27.90 -38.91 -11.41
N PHE A 539 -26.65 -38.53 -11.23
CA PHE A 539 -25.98 -37.47 -11.99
C PHE A 539 -24.81 -38.05 -12.79
N VAL A 540 -24.68 -37.62 -14.04
CA VAL A 540 -23.58 -37.99 -14.94
C VAL A 540 -22.58 -36.84 -14.95
N ILE A 541 -21.33 -37.09 -14.57
CA ILE A 541 -20.27 -36.08 -14.51
C ILE A 541 -19.15 -36.51 -15.46
N GLU A 542 -18.77 -35.61 -16.36
CA GLU A 542 -17.61 -35.76 -17.26
C GLU A 542 -16.39 -35.12 -16.59
N SER A 543 -15.29 -35.85 -16.44
CA SER A 543 -14.05 -35.34 -15.85
C SER A 543 -12.81 -35.60 -16.72
N GLU A 544 -11.85 -34.68 -16.67
CA GLU A 544 -10.47 -34.91 -17.12
C GLU A 544 -9.66 -35.56 -15.98
N GLU A 545 -8.78 -36.51 -16.32
CA GLU A 545 -8.04 -37.34 -15.35
C GLU A 545 -7.22 -36.50 -14.35
N GLY A 546 -7.56 -36.62 -13.06
CA GLY A 546 -6.76 -36.09 -11.93
C GLY A 546 -7.48 -35.12 -10.99
N GLY A 547 -8.72 -34.73 -11.29
CA GLY A 547 -9.51 -33.87 -10.41
C GLY A 547 -10.45 -34.67 -9.51
N TYR A 548 -10.27 -34.54 -8.20
CA TYR A 548 -11.19 -34.91 -7.12
C TYR A 548 -10.98 -36.28 -6.45
N ASP A 549 -10.87 -36.18 -5.12
CA ASP A 549 -10.82 -37.27 -4.17
C ASP A 549 -12.26 -37.63 -3.75
N ASP A 550 -12.69 -38.86 -4.06
CA ASP A 550 -14.05 -39.36 -3.80
C ASP A 550 -14.39 -39.32 -2.30
N GLU A 551 -13.40 -39.37 -1.40
CA GLU A 551 -13.62 -39.26 0.05
C GLU A 551 -14.05 -37.84 0.46
N VAL A 552 -13.56 -36.80 -0.24
CA VAL A 552 -13.90 -35.40 0.05
C VAL A 552 -15.35 -35.09 -0.34
N MET A 553 -15.85 -35.69 -1.43
CA MET A 553 -17.24 -35.54 -1.88
C MET A 553 -18.27 -36.17 -0.94
N LEU A 554 -17.84 -37.15 -0.13
CA LEU A 554 -18.67 -37.80 0.88
C LEU A 554 -18.66 -37.08 2.24
N THR A 555 -17.85 -36.02 2.40
CA THR A 555 -17.84 -35.25 3.65
C THR A 555 -19.17 -34.51 3.86
N PRO A 556 -19.66 -34.39 5.11
CA PRO A 556 -20.93 -33.72 5.42
C PRO A 556 -21.01 -32.28 4.91
N ASN A 557 -19.88 -31.56 4.90
CA ASN A 557 -19.80 -30.19 4.39
C ASN A 557 -19.98 -30.14 2.87
N MET A 558 -19.31 -31.03 2.12
CA MET A 558 -19.47 -31.08 0.66
C MET A 558 -20.84 -31.60 0.26
N GLN A 559 -21.40 -32.57 0.99
CA GLN A 559 -22.78 -33.00 0.79
C GLN A 559 -23.77 -31.86 1.05
N GLY A 560 -23.52 -31.00 2.06
CA GLY A 560 -24.30 -29.78 2.30
C GLY A 560 -24.24 -28.80 1.13
N ILE A 561 -23.06 -28.58 0.56
CA ILE A 561 -22.86 -27.70 -0.61
C ILE A 561 -23.55 -28.28 -1.84
N ILE A 562 -23.39 -29.56 -2.12
CA ILE A 562 -24.03 -30.25 -3.26
C ILE A 562 -25.57 -30.18 -3.13
N MET A 563 -26.10 -30.37 -1.93
CA MET A 563 -27.53 -30.28 -1.66
C MET A 563 -28.07 -28.85 -1.82
N ALA A 564 -27.28 -27.83 -1.42
CA ALA A 564 -27.61 -26.43 -1.63
C ALA A 564 -27.65 -26.08 -3.11
N ILE A 565 -26.65 -26.51 -3.89
CA ILE A 565 -26.60 -26.32 -5.35
C ILE A 565 -27.77 -27.03 -6.03
N GLY A 566 -28.10 -28.25 -5.61
CA GLY A 566 -29.26 -28.99 -6.15
C GLY A 566 -30.59 -28.29 -5.87
N LYS A 567 -30.78 -27.75 -4.66
CA LYS A 567 -31.98 -26.98 -4.29
C LYS A 567 -32.06 -25.66 -5.07
N ALA A 568 -30.97 -24.91 -5.13
CA ALA A 568 -30.90 -23.66 -5.88
C ALA A 568 -31.20 -23.88 -7.36
N ARG A 569 -30.69 -24.97 -7.96
CA ARG A 569 -30.97 -25.32 -9.35
C ARG A 569 -32.43 -25.70 -9.60
N ASN A 570 -33.06 -26.44 -8.68
CA ASN A 570 -34.48 -26.77 -8.79
C ASN A 570 -35.37 -25.51 -8.68
N VAL A 571 -35.01 -24.59 -7.78
CA VAL A 571 -35.69 -23.29 -7.63
C VAL A 571 -35.45 -22.40 -8.87
N TYR A 572 -34.23 -22.39 -9.41
CA TYR A 572 -33.88 -21.71 -10.66
C TYR A 572 -34.71 -22.23 -11.83
N ASP A 573 -34.81 -23.55 -11.99
CA ASP A 573 -35.51 -24.19 -13.12
C ASP A 573 -37.04 -24.02 -13.02
N ARG A 574 -37.61 -23.95 -11.81
CA ARG A 574 -39.07 -23.76 -11.61
C ARG A 574 -39.51 -22.31 -11.51
N CYS A 575 -38.71 -21.45 -10.91
CA CYS A 575 -39.10 -20.09 -10.52
C CYS A 575 -38.31 -19.01 -11.24
N GLY A 576 -37.36 -19.39 -12.11
CA GLY A 576 -36.55 -18.47 -12.89
C GLY A 576 -35.28 -18.02 -12.17
N PRO A 577 -34.38 -17.35 -12.92
CA PRO A 577 -33.03 -17.05 -12.47
C PRO A 577 -32.96 -16.14 -11.25
N GLU A 578 -33.88 -15.19 -11.13
CA GLU A 578 -33.93 -14.26 -10.00
C GLU A 578 -34.32 -14.99 -8.71
N ALA A 579 -35.30 -15.89 -8.76
CA ALA A 579 -35.74 -16.63 -7.59
C ALA A 579 -34.69 -17.63 -7.07
N GLY A 580 -33.88 -18.21 -7.95
CA GLY A 580 -32.78 -19.12 -7.56
C GLY A 580 -31.56 -18.43 -6.96
N PHE A 581 -31.40 -17.12 -7.16
CA PHE A 581 -30.33 -16.33 -6.54
C PHE A 581 -30.73 -15.82 -5.15
N PHE A 582 -32.00 -15.46 -4.94
CA PHE A 582 -32.48 -14.89 -3.67
C PHE A 582 -32.97 -15.92 -2.64
N LYS A 583 -33.32 -17.15 -3.04
CA LYS A 583 -33.80 -18.22 -2.14
C LYS A 583 -32.84 -19.38 -2.11
#